data_AF-A0A952B1X2-F1
#
_entry.id   AF-A0A952B1X2-F1
#
_cell.length_a   1.000
_cell.length_b   1.000
_cell.length_c   1.000
_cell.angle_alpha   90.00
_cell.angle_beta   90.00
_cell.angle_gamma   90.00
#
_symmetry.space_group_name_H-M   'P 1'
#
loop_
_entity.id
_entity.type
_entity.pdbx_description
1 polymer ?
#
loop_
_entity_poly.entity_id
_entity_poly.type
_entity_poly.pdbx_seq_one_letter_code
_entity_poly.pdbx_strand_id
1 'polypeptide(L)'
;MAAIAPTVATASDIQMDYMKLLVTQLQNQNPLEPMNNNEMAAQLSQFSSLQQLENMNTSFSNVLATTEKTYANSLIGKEISFAVENADGTDGLASGVVEMVLNDPSGAISLLVGTHTVGMEEVLSVKNQAG
;
A
#
# COMPACT_ATOMS: atom_id res chain seq x y z
N MET A 1 11.71 -20.41 21.19
CA MET A 1 10.93 -20.94 20.06
C MET A 1 11.06 -19.94 18.93
N ALA A 2 11.81 -20.25 17.86
CA ALA A 2 11.99 -19.36 16.72
C ALA A 2 10.81 -19.54 15.75
N ALA A 3 10.14 -18.44 15.42
CA ALA A 3 9.04 -18.45 14.45
C ALA A 3 9.60 -18.71 13.05
N ILE A 4 9.22 -19.84 12.45
CA ILE A 4 9.35 -20.08 11.02
C ILE A 4 8.25 -19.28 10.32
N ALA A 5 8.58 -18.06 9.87
CA ALA A 5 7.73 -17.35 8.93
C ALA A 5 7.69 -18.17 7.62
N PRO A 6 6.51 -18.50 7.08
CA PRO A 6 6.45 -19.09 5.75
C PRO A 6 6.96 -18.03 4.77
N THR A 7 8.14 -18.24 4.21
CA THR A 7 8.62 -17.43 3.08
C THR A 7 7.68 -17.71 1.92
N VAL A 8 6.72 -16.82 1.71
CA VAL A 8 5.85 -16.83 0.53
C VAL A 8 6.80 -16.64 -0.66
N ALA A 9 6.99 -17.69 -1.46
CA ALA A 9 7.83 -17.60 -2.65
C ALA A 9 7.28 -16.47 -3.53
N THR A 10 8.12 -15.49 -3.83
CA THR A 10 7.69 -14.37 -4.67
C THR A 10 7.46 -14.89 -6.08
N ALA A 11 6.59 -14.24 -6.85
CA ALA A 11 6.39 -14.62 -8.25
C ALA A 11 7.69 -14.60 -9.07
N SER A 12 8.68 -13.77 -8.69
CA SER A 12 10.03 -13.81 -9.25
C SER A 12 10.75 -15.14 -8.96
N ASP A 13 10.61 -15.70 -7.75
CA ASP A 13 11.18 -17.00 -7.39
C ASP A 13 10.56 -18.13 -8.21
N ILE A 14 9.24 -18.07 -8.42
CA ILE A 14 8.49 -19.03 -9.28
C ILE A 14 8.96 -18.91 -10.74
N GLN A 15 9.19 -17.70 -11.25
CA GLN A 15 9.69 -17.47 -12.60
C GLN A 15 11.13 -17.97 -12.79
N MET A 16 11.99 -17.82 -11.78
CA MET A 16 13.39 -18.28 -11.80
C MET A 16 13.53 -19.80 -11.72
N ASP A 17 12.79 -20.46 -10.84
CA ASP A 17 12.77 -21.92 -10.76
C ASP A 17 12.17 -22.55 -12.02
N TYR A 18 11.24 -21.85 -12.65
CA TYR A 18 10.69 -22.24 -13.94
C TYR A 18 11.72 -22.10 -15.09
N MET A 19 12.47 -20.99 -15.15
CA MET A 19 13.52 -20.82 -16.16
C MET A 19 14.61 -21.90 -16.05
N LYS A 20 14.93 -22.34 -14.83
CA LYS A 20 15.81 -23.50 -14.60
C LYS A 20 15.22 -24.80 -15.15
N LEU A 21 13.93 -25.05 -14.93
CA LEU A 21 13.26 -26.23 -15.48
C LEU A 21 13.25 -26.21 -17.02
N LEU A 22 12.99 -25.04 -17.63
CA LEU A 22 12.96 -24.85 -19.08
C LEU A 22 14.35 -25.08 -19.72
N VAL A 23 15.41 -24.56 -19.09
CA VAL A 23 16.80 -24.81 -19.53
C VAL A 23 17.17 -26.28 -19.38
N THR A 24 16.72 -26.94 -18.31
CA THR A 24 16.98 -28.37 -18.06
C THR A 24 16.26 -29.26 -19.07
N GLN A 25 15.05 -28.90 -19.49
CA GLN A 25 14.31 -29.60 -20.55
C GLN A 25 14.94 -29.36 -21.92
N LEU A 26 15.33 -28.13 -22.26
CA LEU A 26 16.06 -27.83 -23.51
C LEU A 26 17.37 -28.61 -23.65
N GLN A 27 18.08 -28.84 -22.53
CA GLN A 27 19.30 -29.67 -22.51
C GLN A 27 19.03 -31.16 -22.71
N ASN A 28 17.79 -31.64 -22.49
CA ASN A 28 17.40 -33.06 -22.57
C ASN A 28 16.40 -33.37 -23.71
N GLN A 29 16.04 -32.41 -24.57
CA GLN A 29 15.10 -32.65 -25.66
C GLN A 29 15.76 -33.37 -26.84
N ASN A 30 15.21 -34.52 -27.21
CA ASN A 30 15.55 -35.21 -28.45
C ASN A 30 14.89 -34.44 -29.62
N PRO A 31 15.64 -33.98 -30.65
CA PRO A 31 15.17 -33.03 -31.67
C PRO A 31 14.00 -33.48 -32.57
N LEU A 32 13.48 -34.70 -32.39
CA LEU A 32 12.45 -35.30 -33.24
C LEU A 32 11.01 -35.17 -32.69
N GLU A 33 10.80 -34.72 -31.45
CA GLU A 33 9.45 -34.52 -30.87
C GLU A 33 9.32 -33.18 -30.12
N PRO A 34 9.14 -32.06 -30.82
CA PRO A 34 8.98 -30.75 -30.20
C PRO A 34 7.53 -30.55 -29.76
N MET A 35 7.10 -31.13 -28.64
CA MET A 35 5.78 -30.79 -28.05
C MET A 35 5.84 -30.57 -26.54
N ASN A 36 5.52 -29.33 -26.14
CA ASN A 36 4.97 -28.82 -24.86
C ASN A 36 5.56 -27.48 -24.35
N ASN A 37 6.48 -26.81 -25.08
CA ASN A 37 7.05 -25.55 -24.60
C ASN A 37 6.13 -24.32 -24.79
N ASN A 38 5.18 -24.36 -25.74
CA ASN A 38 4.38 -23.18 -26.10
C ASN A 38 3.21 -22.89 -25.14
N GLU A 39 2.47 -23.91 -24.68
CA GLU A 39 1.38 -23.71 -23.71
C GLU A 39 1.89 -23.21 -22.37
N MET A 40 3.06 -23.70 -21.95
CA MET A 40 3.69 -23.32 -20.69
C MET A 40 4.25 -21.88 -20.75
N ALA A 41 4.85 -21.49 -21.88
CA ALA A 41 5.24 -20.10 -22.14
C ALA A 41 4.03 -19.13 -22.15
N ALA A 42 2.88 -19.57 -22.67
CA ALA A 42 1.64 -18.79 -22.62
C ALA A 42 1.14 -18.61 -21.18
N GLN A 43 1.18 -19.65 -20.34
CA GLN A 43 0.79 -19.57 -18.93
C GLN A 43 1.76 -18.70 -18.10
N LEU A 44 3.06 -18.76 -18.37
CA LEU A 44 4.04 -17.84 -17.77
C LEU A 44 3.79 -16.38 -18.14
N SER A 45 3.50 -16.11 -19.41
CA SER A 45 3.20 -14.76 -19.88
C SER A 45 1.99 -14.20 -19.15
N GLN A 46 0.97 -15.04 -18.94
CA GLN A 46 -0.21 -14.71 -18.14
C GLN A 46 0.14 -14.43 -16.67
N PHE A 47 0.98 -15.27 -16.04
CA PHE A 47 1.42 -15.06 -14.66
C PHE A 47 2.30 -13.80 -14.50
N SER A 48 3.19 -13.55 -15.45
CA SER A 48 4.04 -12.35 -15.50
C SER A 48 3.18 -11.08 -15.61
N SER A 49 2.12 -11.14 -16.41
CA SER A 49 1.15 -10.04 -16.53
C SER A 49 0.38 -9.81 -15.23
N LEU A 50 -0.04 -10.88 -14.54
CA LEU A 50 -0.68 -10.76 -13.22
C LEU A 50 0.28 -10.18 -12.18
N GLN A 51 1.54 -10.61 -12.16
CA GLN A 51 2.54 -10.07 -11.26
C GLN A 51 2.80 -8.58 -11.54
N GLN A 52 2.85 -8.19 -12.82
CA GLN A 52 3.00 -6.79 -13.19
C GLN A 52 1.83 -5.96 -12.67
N LEU A 53 0.60 -6.48 -12.73
CA LEU A 53 -0.59 -5.83 -12.18
C LEU A 53 -0.54 -5.74 -10.65
N GLU A 54 -0.09 -6.79 -9.96
CA GLU A 54 0.08 -6.79 -8.50
C GLU A 54 1.14 -5.78 -8.04
N ASN A 55 2.29 -5.74 -8.74
CA ASN A 55 3.34 -4.76 -8.52
C ASN A 55 2.85 -3.34 -8.75
N MET A 56 2.01 -3.13 -9.79
CA MET A 56 1.41 -1.83 -10.08
C MET A 56 0.43 -1.42 -8.98
N ASN A 57 -0.42 -2.33 -8.51
CA ASN A 57 -1.36 -2.07 -7.43
C ASN A 57 -0.63 -1.71 -6.12
N THR A 58 0.44 -2.45 -5.80
CA THR A 58 1.30 -2.16 -4.65
C THR A 58 1.96 -0.79 -4.78
N SER A 59 2.50 -0.47 -5.96
CA SER A 59 3.09 0.84 -6.23
C SER A 59 2.07 1.97 -6.10
N PHE A 60 0.85 1.76 -6.60
CA PHE A 60 -0.25 2.72 -6.48
C PHE A 60 -0.66 2.96 -5.03
N SER A 61 -0.78 1.89 -4.24
CA SER A 61 -1.07 1.96 -2.80
C SER A 61 0.01 2.74 -2.05
N ASN A 62 1.29 2.53 -2.39
CA ASN A 62 2.40 3.28 -1.79
C ASN A 62 2.38 4.78 -2.17
N VAL A 63 2.02 5.10 -3.42
CA VAL A 63 1.88 6.49 -3.87
C VAL A 63 0.71 7.17 -3.16
N LEU A 64 -0.42 6.48 -3.00
CA LEU A 64 -1.56 7.01 -2.26
C LEU A 64 -1.17 7.30 -0.80
N ALA A 65 -0.56 6.35 -0.10
CA ALA A 65 -0.08 6.54 1.26
C ALA A 65 0.94 7.69 1.39
N THR A 66 1.81 7.87 0.40
CA THR A 66 2.76 9.00 0.36
C THR A 66 2.05 10.34 0.15
N THR A 67 1.01 10.34 -0.69
CA THR A 67 0.21 11.53 -1.00
C THR A 67 -0.58 11.97 0.23
N GLU A 68 -1.22 11.04 0.93
CA GLU A 68 -1.91 11.30 2.20
C GLU A 68 -0.95 11.85 3.26
N LYS A 69 0.23 11.25 3.42
CA LYS A 69 1.28 11.76 4.31
C LYS A 69 1.70 13.18 3.95
N THR A 70 1.89 13.45 2.66
CA THR A 70 2.27 14.80 2.20
C THR A 70 1.16 15.81 2.47
N TYR A 71 -0.09 15.43 2.22
CA TYR A 71 -1.25 16.26 2.51
C TYR A 71 -1.37 16.53 4.01
N ALA A 72 -1.27 15.50 4.86
CA ALA A 72 -1.28 15.65 6.31
C ALA A 72 -0.19 16.60 6.82
N ASN A 73 1.05 16.46 6.33
CA ASN A 73 2.14 17.37 6.67
C ASN A 73 1.85 18.82 6.26
N SER A 74 1.12 19.03 5.17
CA SER A 74 0.70 20.37 4.75
C SER A 74 -0.38 20.99 5.67
N LEU A 75 -1.04 20.18 6.50
CA LEU A 75 -2.02 20.65 7.46
C LEU A 75 -1.39 21.21 8.74
N ILE A 76 -0.12 20.90 9.02
CA ILE A 76 0.59 21.44 10.18
C ILE A 76 0.57 22.97 10.13
N GLY A 77 0.13 23.59 11.23
CA GLY A 77 -0.05 25.03 11.35
C GLY A 77 -1.33 25.58 10.69
N LYS A 78 -2.15 24.74 10.06
CA LYS A 78 -3.49 25.12 9.58
C LYS A 78 -4.53 24.85 10.66
N GLU A 79 -5.59 25.64 10.63
CA GLU A 79 -6.74 25.45 11.48
C GLU A 79 -7.68 24.46 10.81
N ILE A 80 -8.02 23.36 11.48
CA ILE A 80 -8.95 22.37 10.97
C ILE A 80 -10.21 22.33 11.84
N SER A 81 -11.35 22.05 11.21
CA SER A 81 -12.59 21.73 11.91
C SER A 81 -12.87 20.24 11.78
N PHE A 82 -13.17 19.59 12.90
CA PHE A 82 -13.40 18.15 12.98
C PHE A 82 -14.65 17.85 13.79
N ALA A 83 -15.27 16.71 13.48
CA ALA A 83 -16.41 16.22 14.24
C ALA A 83 -15.92 15.73 15.62
N VAL A 84 -16.63 16.11 16.67
CA VAL A 84 -16.44 15.58 18.03
C VAL A 84 -17.78 15.12 18.54
N GLU A 85 -17.84 13.93 19.12
CA GLU A 85 -19.04 13.49 19.83
C GLU A 85 -19.06 14.18 21.20
N ASN A 86 -20.03 15.06 21.42
CA ASN A 86 -20.20 15.68 22.72
C ASN A 86 -20.68 14.65 23.74
N ALA A 87 -20.45 14.91 25.03
CA ALA A 87 -20.92 14.05 26.13
C ALA A 87 -22.44 13.78 26.13
N ASP A 88 -23.21 14.59 25.40
CA ASP A 88 -24.65 14.47 25.22
C ASP A 88 -25.06 13.59 24.01
N GLY A 89 -24.10 12.95 23.32
CA GLY A 89 -24.35 12.10 22.14
C GLY A 89 -24.75 12.89 20.89
N THR A 90 -24.43 14.19 20.84
CA THR A 90 -24.66 15.05 19.68
C THR A 90 -23.36 15.34 18.94
N ASP A 91 -23.41 15.29 17.61
CA ASP A 91 -22.30 15.66 16.75
C ASP A 91 -21.97 17.16 16.93
N GLY A 92 -20.84 17.43 17.57
CA GLY A 92 -20.26 18.74 17.72
C GLY A 92 -19.20 19.01 16.66
N LEU A 93 -18.92 20.29 16.45
CA LEU A 93 -17.78 20.72 15.64
C LEU A 93 -16.75 21.35 16.58
N ALA A 94 -15.57 20.74 16.66
CA ALA A 94 -14.41 21.35 17.28
C ALA A 94 -13.51 21.94 16.20
N SER A 95 -12.79 23.00 16.52
CA SER A 95 -11.77 23.57 15.62
C SER A 95 -10.49 23.83 16.39
N GLY A 96 -9.36 23.64 15.73
CA GLY A 96 -8.06 23.94 16.30
C GLY A 96 -6.93 23.82 15.29
N VAL A 97 -5.75 24.27 15.68
CA VAL A 97 -4.56 24.26 14.82
C VAL A 97 -3.86 22.90 14.92
N VAL A 98 -3.50 22.33 13.77
CA VAL A 98 -2.71 21.09 13.73
C VAL A 98 -1.29 21.38 14.20
N GLU A 99 -0.89 20.78 15.31
CA GLU A 99 0.43 20.92 15.89
C GLU A 99 1.39 19.85 15.37
N MET A 100 0.90 18.62 15.16
CA MET A 100 1.72 17.49 14.77
C MET A 100 0.94 16.50 13.90
N VAL A 101 1.65 15.78 13.04
CA VAL A 101 1.15 14.62 12.29
C VAL A 101 1.80 13.37 12.85
N LEU A 102 1.00 12.38 13.21
CA LEU A 102 1.44 11.07 13.67
C LEU A 102 1.18 10.05 12.58
N ASN A 103 2.22 9.28 12.26
CA ASN A 103 2.12 8.15 11.36
C ASN A 103 2.21 6.87 12.19
N ASP A 104 1.11 6.14 12.27
CA ASP A 104 1.08 4.86 12.96
C ASP A 104 1.87 3.80 12.15
N PRO A 105 2.54 2.82 12.80
CA PRO A 105 3.14 1.67 12.12
C PRO A 105 2.15 0.90 11.23
N SER A 106 0.85 0.97 11.51
CA SER A 106 -0.24 0.41 10.69
C SER A 106 -0.52 1.19 9.39
N GLY A 107 0.06 2.39 9.23
CA GLY A 107 -0.12 3.24 8.07
C GLY A 107 -1.22 4.30 8.23
N ALA A 108 -1.98 4.27 9.33
CA ALA A 108 -2.96 5.32 9.64
C ALA A 108 -2.27 6.65 9.94
N ILE A 109 -2.88 7.75 9.46
CA ILE A 109 -2.39 9.10 9.69
C ILE A 109 -3.35 9.82 10.63
N SER A 110 -2.82 10.34 11.72
CA SER A 110 -3.56 11.10 12.71
C SER A 110 -2.96 12.49 12.89
N LEU A 111 -3.82 13.47 13.11
CA LEU A 111 -3.46 14.87 13.34
C LEU A 111 -3.64 15.17 14.83
N LEU A 112 -2.64 15.77 15.45
CA LEU A 112 -2.74 16.27 16.81
C LEU A 112 -3.16 17.74 16.79
N VAL A 113 -4.29 18.03 17.42
CA VAL A 113 -4.85 19.37 17.56
C VAL A 113 -5.08 19.64 19.05
N GLY A 114 -4.12 20.33 19.68
CA GLY A 114 -4.09 20.49 21.14
C GLY A 114 -4.06 19.14 21.85
N THR A 115 -5.16 18.76 22.51
CA THR A 115 -5.31 17.47 23.21
C THR A 115 -6.05 16.41 22.39
N HIS A 116 -6.55 16.74 21.21
CA HIS A 116 -7.36 15.84 20.39
C HIS A 116 -6.50 15.21 19.30
N THR A 117 -6.56 13.88 19.21
CA THR A 117 -6.01 13.14 18.06
C THR A 117 -7.16 12.89 17.10
N VAL A 118 -7.05 13.43 15.90
CA VAL A 118 -8.11 13.46 14.89
C VAL A 118 -7.65 12.66 13.68
N GLY A 119 -8.45 11.72 13.22
CA GLY A 119 -8.17 11.00 11.97
C GLY A 119 -8.33 11.92 10.76
N MET A 120 -7.59 11.69 9.67
CA MET A 120 -7.80 12.48 8.44
C MET A 120 -9.25 12.37 7.90
N GLU A 121 -9.93 11.27 8.19
CA GLU A 121 -11.34 11.04 7.82
C GLU A 121 -12.33 11.92 8.59
N GLU A 122 -11.95 12.38 9.79
CA GLU A 122 -12.79 13.20 10.67
C GLU A 122 -12.65 14.70 10.39
N VAL A 123 -11.71 15.08 9.51
CA VAL A 123 -11.47 16.46 9.11
C VAL A 123 -12.55 16.92 8.14
N LEU A 124 -13.38 17.86 8.59
CA LEU A 124 -14.49 18.40 7.81
C LEU A 124 -14.09 19.63 6.99
N SER A 125 -13.17 20.46 7.50
CA SER A 125 -12.66 21.60 6.74
C SER A 125 -11.26 22.02 7.19
N VAL A 126 -10.50 22.61 6.27
CA VAL A 126 -9.17 23.17 6.52
C VAL A 126 -9.18 24.64 6.17
N LYS A 127 -8.87 25.48 7.15
CA LYS A 127 -8.70 26.91 6.98
C LYS A 127 -7.23 27.27 7.11
N ASN A 128 -6.72 28.03 6.14
CA ASN A 128 -5.41 28.63 6.30
C ASN A 128 -5.52 29.72 7.37
N GLN A 129 -4.70 29.68 8.42
CA GLN A 129 -4.57 30.85 9.28
C GLN A 129 -3.96 31.96 8.42
N ALA A 130 -4.82 32.84 7.92
CA ALA A 130 -4.38 34.09 7.34
C ALA A 130 -3.79 34.91 8.50
N GLY A 131 -2.51 35.23 8.38
CA GLY A 131 -1.88 36.26 9.21
C GLY A 131 -2.54 37.62 9.03
#